data_AF-A0A7S0UNC8-F1
#
_entry.id   AF-A0A7S0UNC8-F1
#
_cell.length_a   1.000
_cell.length_b   1.000
_cell.length_c   1.000
_cell.angle_alpha   90.00
_cell.angle_beta   90.00
_cell.angle_gamma   90.00
#
_symmetry.space_group_name_H-M   'P 1'
#
loop_
_entity.id
_entity.type
_entity.pdbx_description
1 polymer ?
#
loop_
_entity_poly.entity_id
_entity_poly.type
_entity_poly.pdbx_seq_one_letter_code
_entity_poly.pdbx_strand_id
1 'polypeptide(L)'
;GINLHADEAAVNVNIWLTPNEANLDPTSGGLVIYTMKPPQDWDFELYNRDTDFVYEHLLEPSGFANVTVPFRENRAVIFDSALFHTTDDFHFKKGYKNRRINLTLLYGDMQKQQQSQSSEL
;
A
#
# COMPACT_ATOMS: atom_id res chain seq x y z
N GLY A 1 -10.31 -6.45 -0.48
CA GLY A 1 -9.20 -5.53 -0.79
C GLY A 1 -8.03 -6.34 -1.26
N ILE A 2 -6.84 -5.76 -1.17
CA ILE A 2 -5.55 -6.42 -1.34
C ILE A 2 -4.82 -6.33 0.01
N ASN A 3 -4.24 -7.43 0.47
CA ASN A 3 -3.51 -7.51 1.73
C ASN A 3 -2.22 -6.69 1.68
N LEU A 4 -1.45 -6.68 2.76
CA LEU A 4 -0.17 -5.99 2.83
C LEU A 4 0.79 -6.52 1.76
N HIS A 5 1.39 -5.63 0.97
CA HIS A 5 2.39 -5.95 -0.05
C HIS A 5 3.23 -4.72 -0.41
N ALA A 6 4.31 -4.95 -1.15
CA ALA A 6 5.03 -3.94 -1.91
C ALA A 6 5.16 -4.38 -3.37
N ASP A 7 5.03 -3.45 -4.31
CA ASP A 7 5.05 -3.73 -5.75
C ASP A 7 6.49 -3.63 -6.30
N GLU A 8 6.84 -4.50 -7.26
CA GLU A 8 8.15 -4.47 -7.96
C GLU A 8 8.19 -3.38 -9.04
N ALA A 9 8.04 -2.12 -8.64
CA ALA A 9 8.20 -0.98 -9.52
C ALA A 9 8.86 0.19 -8.77
N ALA A 10 9.17 1.29 -9.45
CA ALA A 10 9.62 2.51 -8.79
C ALA A 10 8.44 3.36 -8.30
N VAL A 11 7.37 3.46 -9.11
CA VAL A 11 6.23 4.34 -8.86
C VAL A 11 4.91 3.60 -9.09
N ASN A 12 4.03 3.69 -8.09
CA ASN A 12 2.63 3.29 -8.18
C ASN A 12 1.76 4.51 -8.47
N VAL A 13 0.82 4.35 -9.40
CA VAL A 13 -0.27 5.29 -9.62
C VAL A 13 -1.58 4.53 -9.47
N ASN A 14 -2.29 4.77 -8.37
CA ASN A 14 -3.56 4.12 -8.06
C ASN A 14 -4.71 5.12 -8.27
N ILE A 15 -5.67 4.77 -9.13
CA ILE A 15 -6.81 5.61 -9.50
C ILE A 15 -8.11 4.89 -9.12
N TRP A 16 -8.99 5.59 -8.42
CA TRP A 16 -10.29 5.06 -8.02
C TRP A 16 -11.41 5.47 -8.97
N LEU A 17 -12.09 4.47 -9.53
CA LEU A 17 -13.05 4.66 -10.62
C LEU A 17 -14.51 4.56 -10.17
N THR A 18 -14.79 3.92 -9.04
CA THR A 18 -16.17 3.72 -8.57
C THR A 18 -16.75 5.05 -8.06
N PRO A 19 -18.01 5.38 -8.37
CA PRO A 19 -18.66 6.58 -7.86
C PRO A 19 -18.65 6.69 -6.34
N ASN A 20 -18.53 7.91 -5.82
CA ASN A 20 -18.46 8.15 -4.37
C ASN A 20 -19.67 7.58 -3.62
N GLU A 21 -20.86 7.61 -4.24
CA GLU A 21 -22.10 7.13 -3.64
C GLU A 21 -22.10 5.61 -3.43
N ALA A 22 -21.17 4.88 -4.05
CA ALA A 22 -21.01 3.45 -3.81
C ALA A 22 -20.35 3.15 -2.46
N ASN A 23 -19.46 4.04 -2.00
CA ASN A 23 -18.83 3.90 -0.69
C ASN A 23 -19.81 4.39 0.40
N LEU A 24 -20.14 3.52 1.34
CA LEU A 24 -21.03 3.80 2.46
C LEU A 24 -20.30 4.43 3.64
N ASP A 25 -18.96 4.50 3.59
CA ASP A 25 -18.13 5.21 4.55
C ASP A 25 -17.08 6.06 3.81
N PRO A 26 -17.31 7.39 3.65
CA PRO A 26 -16.41 8.26 2.91
C PRO A 26 -15.08 8.53 3.63
N THR A 27 -14.90 8.05 4.87
CA THR A 27 -13.67 8.23 5.64
C THR A 27 -12.68 7.07 5.48
N SER A 28 -13.07 6.02 4.76
CA SER A 28 -12.28 4.80 4.60
C SER A 28 -12.29 4.30 3.16
N GLY A 29 -11.77 3.09 2.97
CA GLY A 29 -11.86 2.31 1.75
C GLY A 29 -10.82 2.63 0.70
N GLY A 30 -9.85 3.47 1.02
CA GLY A 30 -8.76 3.81 0.12
C GLY A 30 -7.54 2.92 0.35
N LEU A 31 -6.39 3.52 0.66
CA LEU A 31 -5.12 2.84 0.88
C LEU A 31 -4.51 3.27 2.21
N VAL A 32 -3.92 2.30 2.91
CA VAL A 32 -2.97 2.54 4.00
C VAL A 32 -1.57 2.32 3.43
N ILE A 33 -0.73 3.35 3.46
CA ILE A 33 0.64 3.31 2.94
C ILE A 33 1.59 3.50 4.13
N TYR A 34 2.29 2.44 4.53
CA TYR A 34 3.26 2.47 5.60
C TYR A 34 4.54 3.17 5.15
N THR A 35 5.24 3.85 6.06
CA THR A 35 6.49 4.56 5.75
C THR A 35 7.71 3.64 5.64
N MET A 36 7.48 2.32 5.64
CA MET A 36 8.51 1.29 5.62
C MET A 36 8.57 0.60 4.26
N LYS A 37 9.78 0.23 3.84
CA LYS A 37 10.07 -0.52 2.63
C LYS A 37 10.73 -1.84 3.00
N PRO A 38 10.73 -2.86 2.12
CA PRO A 38 11.49 -4.07 2.37
C PRO A 38 12.99 -3.75 2.46
N PRO A 39 13.69 -4.25 3.50
CA PRO A 39 15.14 -4.29 3.55
C PRO A 39 15.76 -4.94 2.30
N GLN A 40 16.99 -4.55 1.93
CA GLN A 40 17.67 -5.08 0.73
C GLN A 40 17.78 -6.62 0.74
N ASP A 41 18.06 -7.17 1.91
CA ASP A 41 18.31 -8.59 2.16
C ASP A 41 17.03 -9.43 2.22
N TRP A 42 15.86 -8.79 2.21
CA TRP A 42 14.59 -9.52 2.15
C TRP A 42 14.26 -9.95 0.72
N ASP A 43 13.92 -11.23 0.58
CA ASP A 43 13.43 -11.80 -0.67
C ASP A 43 11.99 -11.39 -0.95
N PHE A 44 11.67 -11.12 -2.21
CA PHE A 44 10.34 -10.67 -2.64
C PHE A 44 9.25 -11.68 -2.29
N GLU A 45 9.51 -12.97 -2.51
CA GLU A 45 8.53 -14.01 -2.19
C GLU A 45 8.26 -14.09 -0.69
N LEU A 46 9.27 -13.84 0.15
CA LEU A 46 9.16 -13.91 1.60
C LEU A 46 8.17 -12.86 2.12
N TYR A 47 8.42 -11.58 1.84
CA TYR A 47 7.61 -10.51 2.44
C TYR A 47 6.21 -10.35 1.82
N ASN A 48 5.99 -10.81 0.58
CA ASN A 48 4.67 -10.75 -0.04
C ASN A 48 3.79 -11.98 0.20
N ARG A 49 4.36 -13.10 0.71
CA ARG A 49 3.58 -14.28 1.14
C ARG A 49 3.37 -14.34 2.65
N ASP A 50 4.33 -13.85 3.42
CA ASP A 50 4.29 -13.86 4.88
C ASP A 50 4.07 -12.44 5.43
N THR A 51 2.81 -12.00 5.41
CA THR A 51 2.45 -10.67 5.91
C THR A 51 2.68 -10.53 7.41
N ASP A 52 2.57 -11.62 8.17
CA ASP A 52 2.74 -11.62 9.62
C ASP A 52 4.21 -11.34 9.97
N PHE A 53 5.14 -11.93 9.23
CA PHE A 53 6.57 -11.61 9.33
C PHE A 53 6.84 -10.12 9.11
N VAL A 54 6.24 -9.50 8.09
CA VAL A 54 6.40 -8.06 7.82
C VAL A 54 5.83 -7.22 8.95
N TYR A 55 4.68 -7.61 9.52
CA TYR A 55 4.10 -6.92 10.65
C TYR A 55 5.02 -6.96 11.87
N GLU A 56 5.42 -8.15 12.30
CA GLU A 56 6.22 -8.35 13.52
C GLU A 56 7.63 -7.74 13.39
N HIS A 57 8.30 -7.90 12.25
CA HIS A 57 9.72 -7.58 12.12
C HIS A 57 9.99 -6.19 11.54
N LEU A 58 8.97 -5.48 11.04
CA LEU A 58 9.15 -4.18 10.41
C LEU A 58 8.10 -3.15 10.82
N LEU A 59 6.81 -3.46 10.68
CA LEU A 59 5.76 -2.47 10.91
C LEU A 59 5.52 -2.19 12.39
N GLU A 60 5.46 -3.22 13.25
CA GLU A 60 5.35 -3.08 14.70
C GLU A 60 6.50 -2.24 15.29
N PRO A 61 7.79 -2.55 15.01
CA PRO A 61 8.92 -1.73 15.47
C PRO A 61 8.86 -0.27 14.96
N SER A 62 8.30 -0.03 13.78
CA SER A 62 8.12 1.32 13.24
C SER A 62 6.97 2.10 13.89
N GLY A 63 6.22 1.48 14.81
CA GLY A 63 5.01 2.04 15.39
C GLY A 63 3.87 2.17 14.38
N PHE A 64 3.89 1.34 13.31
CA PHE A 64 2.94 1.38 12.20
C PHE A 64 2.81 2.75 11.54
N ALA A 65 3.89 3.55 11.50
CA ALA A 65 3.87 4.86 10.87
C ALA A 65 3.37 4.76 9.42
N ASN A 66 2.32 5.51 9.10
CA ASN A 66 1.64 5.40 7.81
C ASN A 66 0.94 6.71 7.40
N VAL A 67 0.54 6.75 6.14
CA VAL A 67 -0.43 7.70 5.58
C VAL A 67 -1.62 6.90 5.06
N THR A 68 -2.79 7.12 5.67
CA THR A 68 -4.06 6.58 5.16
C THR A 68 -4.75 7.61 4.27
N VAL A 69 -5.04 7.20 3.04
CA VAL A 69 -5.77 8.01 2.07
C VAL A 69 -7.15 7.39 1.87
N PRO A 70 -8.26 8.05 2.25
CA PRO A 70 -9.60 7.50 2.07
C PRO A 70 -10.00 7.42 0.61
N PHE A 71 -10.92 6.53 0.26
CA PHE A 71 -11.40 6.41 -1.12
C PHE A 71 -12.09 7.69 -1.60
N ARG A 72 -11.83 8.06 -2.85
CA ARG A 72 -12.61 9.10 -3.56
C ARG A 72 -12.56 8.85 -5.05
N GLU A 73 -13.72 8.86 -5.70
CA GLU A 73 -13.84 8.79 -7.15
C GLU A 73 -12.95 9.85 -7.82
N ASN A 74 -12.28 9.45 -8.91
CA ASN A 74 -11.40 10.29 -9.71
C ASN A 74 -10.22 10.91 -8.94
N ARG A 75 -9.83 10.29 -7.81
CA ARG A 75 -8.57 10.58 -7.12
C ARG A 75 -7.49 9.62 -7.60
N ALA A 76 -6.32 10.19 -7.90
CA ALA A 76 -5.08 9.44 -8.07
C ALA A 76 -4.22 9.56 -6.80
N VAL A 77 -3.60 8.46 -6.39
CA VAL A 77 -2.55 8.43 -5.37
C VAL A 77 -1.28 7.95 -6.04
N ILE A 78 -0.22 8.78 -5.96
CA ILE A 78 1.08 8.50 -6.55
C ILE A 78 2.08 8.35 -5.42
N PHE A 79 2.78 7.23 -5.35
CA PHE A 79 3.69 6.93 -4.27
C PHE A 79 4.81 5.98 -4.72
N ASP A 80 5.83 5.88 -3.88
CA ASP A 80 6.94 4.94 -4.06
C ASP A 80 6.44 3.50 -3.89
N SER A 81 6.51 2.71 -4.95
CA SER A 81 5.97 1.33 -4.99
C SER A 81 6.56 0.40 -3.95
N ALA A 82 7.78 0.70 -3.48
CA ALA A 82 8.44 -0.13 -2.48
C ALA A 82 7.89 0.08 -1.07
N LEU A 83 7.07 1.11 -0.84
CA LEU A 83 6.40 1.29 0.44
C LEU A 83 5.36 0.17 0.63
N PHE A 84 5.40 -0.48 1.79
CA PHE A 84 4.37 -1.44 2.13
C PHE A 84 3.01 -0.76 2.19
N HIS A 85 2.02 -1.35 1.54
CA HIS A 85 0.69 -0.80 1.48
C HIS A 85 -0.38 -1.89 1.44
N THR A 86 -1.58 -1.52 1.86
CA THR A 86 -2.73 -2.41 1.87
C THR A 86 -4.01 -1.64 1.57
N THR A 87 -5.06 -2.35 1.17
CA THR A 87 -6.39 -1.76 1.11
C THR A 87 -6.88 -1.47 2.52
N ASP A 88 -7.27 -0.23 2.76
CA ASP A 88 -7.94 0.18 3.99
C ASP A 88 -9.27 -0.58 4.20
N ASP A 89 -9.80 -0.55 5.41
CA ASP A 89 -11.16 -1.05 5.68
C ASP A 89 -12.14 -0.39 4.72
N PHE A 90 -13.07 -1.15 4.15
CA PHE A 90 -13.95 -0.64 3.10
C PHE A 90 -15.37 -1.16 3.25
N HIS A 91 -16.35 -0.27 3.09
CA HIS A 91 -17.76 -0.61 3.13
C HIS A 91 -18.48 -0.04 1.91
N PHE A 92 -18.71 -0.88 0.90
CA PHE A 92 -19.37 -0.47 -0.34
C PHE A 92 -20.76 -1.11 -0.48
N LYS A 93 -21.68 -0.43 -1.17
CA LYS A 93 -22.98 -0.98 -1.56
C LYS A 93 -22.80 -2.31 -2.29
N LYS A 94 -23.77 -3.22 -2.14
CA LYS A 94 -23.77 -4.49 -2.89
C LYS A 94 -24.02 -4.25 -4.37
N GLY A 95 -23.57 -5.19 -5.21
CA GLY A 95 -23.82 -5.19 -6.65
C GLY A 95 -22.61 -4.78 -7.48
N TYR A 96 -22.60 -5.19 -8.74
CA TYR A 96 -21.45 -5.06 -9.64
C TYR A 96 -20.96 -3.62 -9.82
N LYS A 97 -21.88 -2.67 -10.02
CA LYS A 97 -21.57 -1.24 -10.21
C LYS A 97 -20.98 -0.55 -8.97
N ASN A 98 -21.10 -1.18 -7.80
CA ASN A 98 -20.69 -0.62 -6.52
C ASN A 98 -19.39 -1.26 -5.99
N ARG A 99 -18.74 -2.16 -6.74
CA ARG A 99 -17.46 -2.72 -6.31
C ARG A 99 -16.42 -1.62 -6.19
N ARG A 100 -15.52 -1.71 -5.21
CA ARG A 100 -14.33 -0.85 -5.12
C ARG A 100 -13.38 -1.17 -6.27
N ILE A 101 -13.29 -0.30 -7.26
CA ILE A 101 -12.47 -0.48 -8.46
C ILE A 101 -11.25 0.45 -8.38
N ASN A 102 -10.08 -0.16 -8.48
CA ASN A 102 -8.79 0.50 -8.51
C ASN A 102 -8.09 0.17 -9.83
N LEU A 103 -7.67 1.19 -10.57
CA LEU A 103 -6.75 1.06 -11.69
C LEU A 103 -5.34 1.39 -11.20
N THR A 104 -4.42 0.43 -11.32
CA THR A 104 -3.01 0.64 -10.99
C THR A 104 -2.17 0.74 -12.27
N LEU A 105 -1.29 1.73 -12.33
CA LEU A 105 -0.22 1.82 -13.32
C LEU A 105 1.12 1.78 -12.57
N LEU A 106 2.04 0.95 -13.05
CA LEU A 106 3.36 0.74 -12.46
C LEU A 106 4.44 1.23 -13.41
N TYR A 107 5.44 1.94 -12.89
CA TYR A 107 6.52 2.50 -13.69
C TYR A 107 7.89 2.29 -13.05
N GLY A 108 8.90 1.99 -13.88
CA GLY A 108 10.31 1.90 -13.47
C GLY A 108 10.65 0.70 -12.59
N ASP A 109 11.91 0.63 -12.16
CA ASP A 109 12.45 -0.48 -11.37
C ASP A 109 12.51 -0.16 -9.86
N MET A 110 12.16 -1.14 -9.04
CA MET A 110 12.05 -1.01 -7.59
C MET A 110 13.34 -0.56 -6.89
N GLN A 111 13.19 0.36 -5.93
CA GLN A 111 14.26 0.84 -5.06
C GLN A 111 14.00 0.43 -3.60
N LYS A 112 14.58 -0.70 -3.18
CA LYS A 112 14.51 -1.21 -1.80
C LYS A 112 15.23 -0.28 -0.80
N GLN A 113 14.93 -0.43 0.49
CA GLN A 113 15.52 0.41 1.54
C GLN A 113 17.03 0.18 1.66
N GLN A 114 17.85 1.20 1.41
CA GLN A 114 19.29 1.10 1.65
C GLN A 114 19.56 0.99 3.15
N GLN A 115 20.42 0.05 3.56
CA GLN A 115 20.91 -0.01 4.93
C GLN A 115 21.71 1.28 5.22
N SER A 116 21.38 1.95 6.32
CA SER A 116 22.24 3.02 6.83
C SER A 116 23.56 2.36 7.23
N GLN A 117 24.68 2.75 6.63
CA GLN A 117 25.97 2.42 7.21
C GLN A 117 26.00 3.12 8.58
N SER A 118 25.91 2.35 9.66
CA SER A 118 26.39 2.79 10.96
C SER A 118 27.88 3.05 10.79
N SER A 119 28.23 4.32 10.58
CA SER A 119 29.59 4.79 10.76
C SER A 119 29.90 4.67 12.25
N GLU A 120 30.45 3.52 12.64
CA GLU A 120 31.19 3.37 13.88
C GLU A 120 32.43 4.27 13.77
N LEU A 121 32.41 5.37 14.51
CA LEU A 121 33.58 6.16 14.90
C LEU A 121 33.93 5.84 16.35
#